data_AF-A0ABD1GHA2-F1
#
_entry.id   AF-A0ABD1GHA2-F1
#
_cell.length_a   1.000
_cell.length_b   1.000
_cell.length_c   1.000
_cell.angle_alpha   90.00
_cell.angle_beta   90.00
_cell.angle_gamma   90.00
#
_symmetry.space_group_name_H-M   'P 1'
#
loop_
_entity.id
_entity.type
_entity.pdbx_description
1 polymer ?
#
loop_
_entity_poly.entity_id
_entity_poly.type
_entity_poly.pdbx_seq_one_letter_code
_entity_poly.pdbx_strand_id
1 'polypeptide(L)'
;MFSFLKDTDEIPQNNPKLKAHAVKVFKMTCESAIQLHEKGEVVVADTTLKWLGSIHLQKGVIDPHFEVVKEALLRTVKEAMGEKCSEETSDAWADAYDHLATAIKNEMKAVASSC
;
A
#
# COMPACT_ATOMS: atom_id res chain seq x y z
N MET A 1 -8.85 2.10 -7.87
CA MET A 1 -9.18 3.51 -8.05
C MET A 1 -10.39 3.96 -7.23
N PHE A 2 -10.32 5.15 -6.64
CA PHE A 2 -11.41 5.74 -5.85
C PHE A 2 -12.56 6.20 -6.75
N SER A 3 -13.77 5.69 -6.51
CA SER A 3 -14.93 6.00 -7.37
C SER A 3 -15.40 7.45 -7.27
N PHE A 4 -15.02 8.18 -6.22
CA PHE A 4 -15.37 9.60 -6.06
C PHE A 4 -14.44 10.53 -6.87
N LEU A 5 -13.37 10.01 -7.46
CA LEU A 5 -12.53 10.72 -8.44
C LEU A 5 -12.95 10.39 -9.87
N LYS A 6 -14.00 9.57 -10.04
CA LYS A 6 -14.47 9.22 -11.38
C LYS A 6 -15.07 10.48 -12.01
N ASP A 7 -14.63 10.80 -13.21
CA ASP A 7 -15.16 11.89 -14.03
C ASP A 7 -14.92 13.31 -13.48
N THR A 8 -13.91 13.50 -12.62
CA THR A 8 -13.51 14.81 -12.10
C THR A 8 -11.99 14.94 -11.96
N ASP A 9 -11.46 16.11 -12.33
CA ASP A 9 -10.06 16.51 -12.08
C ASP A 9 -9.90 17.20 -10.71
N GLU A 10 -11.01 17.46 -10.00
CA GLU A 10 -10.97 18.06 -8.67
C GLU A 10 -10.62 17.01 -7.61
N ILE A 11 -9.54 17.27 -6.86
CA ILE A 11 -9.15 16.44 -5.72
C ILE A 11 -9.91 16.95 -4.48
N PRO A 12 -10.89 16.18 -3.95
CA PRO A 12 -11.67 16.62 -2.82
C PRO A 12 -10.80 16.76 -1.57
N GLN A 13 -10.72 17.99 -1.07
CA GLN A 13 -10.07 18.29 0.19
C GLN A 13 -10.77 17.56 1.34
N ASN A 14 -9.99 17.04 2.30
CA ASN A 14 -10.51 16.41 3.51
C ASN A 14 -11.42 15.17 3.32
N ASN A 15 -11.36 14.48 2.18
CA ASN A 15 -12.19 13.30 1.94
C ASN A 15 -11.91 12.18 2.98
N PRO A 16 -12.92 11.74 3.75
CA PRO A 16 -12.71 10.76 4.82
C PRO A 16 -12.32 9.36 4.30
N LYS A 17 -12.75 8.98 3.09
CA LYS A 17 -12.37 7.70 2.47
C LYS A 17 -10.90 7.69 2.06
N LEU A 18 -10.41 8.81 1.51
CA LEU A 18 -9.00 8.98 1.18
C LEU A 18 -8.13 8.92 2.45
N LYS A 19 -8.51 9.67 3.49
CA LYS A 19 -7.82 9.66 4.79
C LYS A 19 -7.77 8.25 5.39
N ALA A 20 -8.90 7.54 5.42
CA ALA A 20 -8.97 6.19 5.95
C ALA A 20 -8.09 5.20 5.17
N HIS A 21 -8.04 5.33 3.83
CA HIS A 21 -7.16 4.51 3.01
C HIS A 21 -5.69 4.80 3.27
N ALA A 22 -5.30 6.08 3.34
CA ALA A 22 -3.93 6.49 3.63
C ALA A 22 -3.45 5.91 4.98
N VAL A 23 -4.26 6.02 6.04
CA VAL A 23 -3.94 5.43 7.35
C VAL A 23 -3.74 3.92 7.26
N LYS A 24 -4.55 3.20 6.49
CA LYS A 24 -4.38 1.76 6.28
C LYS A 24 -3.07 1.43 5.59
N VAL A 25 -2.67 2.18 4.57
CA VAL A 25 -1.38 1.99 3.89
C VAL A 25 -0.24 2.14 4.88
N PHE A 26 -0.17 3.26 5.62
CA PHE A 26 0.89 3.48 6.62
C PHE A 26 0.92 2.39 7.69
N LYS A 27 -0.24 2.02 8.24
CA LYS A 27 -0.34 1.01 9.29
C LYS A 27 0.16 -0.36 8.80
N MET A 28 -0.34 -0.82 7.65
CA MET A 28 0.00 -2.14 7.14
C MET A 28 1.45 -2.22 6.67
N THR A 29 2.02 -1.15 6.12
CA THR A 29 3.45 -1.10 5.79
C THR A 29 4.30 -1.17 7.07
N CYS A 30 3.94 -0.43 8.12
CA CYS A 30 4.64 -0.49 9.41
C CYS A 30 4.56 -1.90 10.03
N GLU A 31 3.38 -2.52 10.03
CA GLU A 31 3.20 -3.91 10.48
C GLU A 31 4.01 -4.90 9.64
N SER A 32 4.21 -4.63 8.35
CA SER A 32 5.04 -5.45 7.47
C SER A 32 6.53 -5.30 7.80
N ALA A 33 7.00 -4.09 8.11
CA ALA A 33 8.37 -3.85 8.56
C ALA A 33 8.68 -4.60 9.87
N ILE A 34 7.74 -4.56 10.84
CA ILE A 34 7.86 -5.30 12.10
C ILE A 34 7.97 -6.80 11.83
N GLN A 35 7.11 -7.35 10.98
CA GLN A 35 7.12 -8.78 10.65
C GLN A 35 8.39 -9.21 9.91
N LEU A 36 8.88 -8.40 8.97
CA LEU A 36 10.15 -8.67 8.30
C LEU A 36 11.30 -8.70 9.30
N HIS A 37 11.33 -7.78 10.25
CA HIS A 37 12.34 -7.77 11.30
C HIS A 37 12.24 -9.00 12.23
N GLU A 38 11.04 -9.36 12.67
CA GLU A 38 10.83 -10.43 13.66
C GLU A 38 10.88 -11.84 13.05
N LYS A 39 10.45 -11.99 11.80
CA LYS A 39 10.15 -13.30 11.18
C LYS A 39 10.82 -13.50 9.82
N GLY A 40 11.36 -12.45 9.21
CA GLY A 40 11.95 -12.52 7.86
C GLY A 40 10.93 -12.60 6.72
N GLU A 41 9.62 -12.53 7.01
CA GLU A 41 8.55 -12.59 6.02
C GLU A 41 7.34 -11.73 6.44
N VAL A 42 6.52 -11.34 5.45
CA VAL A 42 5.26 -10.62 5.69
C VAL A 42 4.11 -11.62 5.63
N VAL A 43 3.41 -11.79 6.75
CA VAL A 43 2.26 -12.70 6.88
C VAL A 43 1.00 -11.88 7.13
N VAL A 44 0.21 -11.68 6.07
CA VAL A 44 -1.14 -11.13 6.18
C VAL A 44 -2.11 -12.29 6.27
N ALA A 45 -3.07 -12.25 7.20
CA ALA A 45 -4.10 -13.28 7.33
C ALA A 45 -4.80 -13.53 5.98
N ASP A 46 -4.93 -14.80 5.59
CA ASP A 46 -5.43 -15.23 4.27
C ASP A 46 -6.76 -14.57 3.87
N THR A 47 -7.71 -14.49 4.81
CA THR A 47 -9.02 -13.84 4.58
C THR A 47 -8.88 -12.34 4.26
N THR A 48 -7.98 -11.65 4.94
CA THR A 48 -7.68 -10.24 4.70
C THR A 48 -6.97 -10.07 3.35
N LEU A 49 -6.01 -10.93 3.03
CA LEU A 49 -5.24 -10.80 1.80
C LEU A 49 -6.11 -11.06 0.55
N LYS A 50 -6.98 -12.08 0.60
CA LYS A 50 -7.98 -12.34 -0.44
C LYS A 50 -8.93 -11.17 -0.66
N TRP A 51 -9.42 -10.56 0.43
CA TRP A 51 -10.27 -9.37 0.34
C TRP A 51 -9.52 -8.19 -0.29
N LEU A 52 -8.26 -7.95 0.11
CA LEU A 52 -7.42 -6.90 -0.47
C LEU A 52 -7.21 -7.12 -1.96
N GLY A 53 -6.80 -8.32 -2.38
CA GLY A 53 -6.61 -8.66 -3.78
C GLY A 53 -7.88 -8.43 -4.60
N SER A 54 -9.01 -8.95 -4.12
CA SER A 54 -10.31 -8.79 -4.77
C SER A 54 -10.71 -7.31 -4.93
N ILE A 55 -10.60 -6.50 -3.86
CA ILE A 55 -11.04 -5.11 -3.93
C ILE A 55 -10.10 -4.25 -4.79
N HIS A 56 -8.78 -4.51 -4.80
CA HIS A 56 -7.85 -3.80 -5.65
C HIS A 56 -8.08 -4.14 -7.13
N LEU A 57 -8.32 -5.41 -7.44
CA LEU A 57 -8.67 -5.85 -8.79
C LEU A 57 -10.01 -5.23 -9.24
N GLN A 58 -11.07 -5.32 -8.43
CA GLN A 58 -12.39 -4.75 -8.74
C GLN A 58 -12.31 -3.24 -9.02
N LYS A 59 -11.39 -2.54 -8.35
CA LYS A 59 -11.19 -1.10 -8.51
C LYS A 59 -10.22 -0.74 -9.64
N GLY A 60 -9.77 -1.70 -10.44
CA GLY A 60 -8.89 -1.47 -11.59
C GLY A 60 -7.49 -0.97 -11.20
N VAL A 61 -6.99 -1.41 -10.04
CA VAL A 61 -5.59 -1.12 -9.66
C VAL A 61 -4.66 -1.96 -10.53
N ILE A 62 -3.52 -1.38 -10.92
CA ILE A 62 -2.50 -1.97 -11.80
C ILE A 62 -1.13 -1.68 -11.19
N ASP A 63 -0.09 -2.40 -11.62
CA ASP A 63 1.26 -2.28 -11.07
C ASP A 63 1.78 -0.83 -10.98
N PRO A 64 1.64 0.04 -12.01
CA PRO A 64 2.04 1.44 -11.91
C PRO A 64 1.40 2.22 -10.75
N HIS A 65 0.18 1.89 -10.34
CA HIS A 65 -0.46 2.54 -9.20
C HIS A 65 0.24 2.19 -7.87
N PHE A 66 0.77 0.98 -7.73
CA PHE A 66 1.53 0.59 -6.54
C PHE A 66 2.86 1.35 -6.48
N GLU A 67 3.54 1.54 -7.62
CA GLU A 67 4.80 2.29 -7.68
C GLU A 67 4.60 3.76 -7.33
N VAL A 68 3.58 4.42 -7.87
CA VAL A 68 3.25 5.81 -7.53
C VAL A 68 2.94 5.97 -6.03
N VAL A 69 2.23 5.01 -5.43
CA VAL A 69 1.94 5.03 -3.98
C VAL A 69 3.21 4.78 -3.16
N LYS A 70 4.12 3.92 -3.62
CA LYS A 70 5.43 3.71 -2.98
C LYS A 70 6.23 5.00 -2.93
N GLU A 71 6.39 5.66 -4.08
CA GLU A 71 7.13 6.92 -4.18
C GLU A 71 6.53 8.01 -3.28
N ALA A 72 5.20 8.14 -3.28
CA ALA A 72 4.49 9.10 -2.44
C ALA A 72 4.65 8.77 -0.95
N LEU A 73 4.58 7.49 -0.57
CA LEU A 73 4.77 7.04 0.81
C LEU A 73 6.18 7.37 1.30
N LEU A 74 7.22 7.00 0.55
CA LEU A 74 8.61 7.23 0.93
C LEU A 74 8.92 8.72 1.04
N ARG A 75 8.44 9.53 0.10
CA ARG A 75 8.56 11.00 0.18
C ARG A 75 7.90 11.54 1.44
N THR A 76 6.69 11.08 1.75
CA THR A 76 5.94 11.55 2.93
C THR A 76 6.65 11.16 4.23
N VAL A 77 7.18 9.94 4.34
CA VAL A 77 7.95 9.49 5.50
C VAL A 77 9.22 10.35 5.65
N LYS A 78 9.95 10.56 4.55
CA LYS A 78 11.17 11.38 4.55
C LYS A 78 10.90 12.81 5.00
N GLU A 79 9.84 13.43 4.48
CA GLU A 79 9.41 14.78 4.89
C GLU A 79 9.00 14.82 6.37
N ALA A 80 8.28 13.82 6.86
CA ALA A 80 7.84 13.74 8.26
C ALA A 80 9.00 13.52 9.25
N MET A 81 10.03 12.77 8.85
CA MET A 81 11.21 12.50 9.68
C MET A 81 12.25 13.62 9.62
N GLY A 82 12.27 14.42 8.55
CA GLY A 82 13.23 15.49 8.35
C GLY A 82 14.67 14.98 8.42
N GLU A 83 15.50 15.65 9.22
CA GLU A 83 16.92 15.30 9.41
C GLU A 83 17.14 13.92 10.05
N LYS A 84 16.12 13.30 10.64
CA LYS A 84 16.22 11.97 11.25
C LYS A 84 16.07 10.84 10.23
N CYS A 85 15.73 11.14 8.98
CA CYS A 85 15.61 10.12 7.93
C CYS A 85 17.01 9.68 7.46
N SER A 86 17.37 8.43 7.72
CA SER A 86 18.54 7.79 7.10
C SER A 86 18.14 7.04 5.81
N GLU A 87 19.14 6.67 5.01
CA GLU A 87 18.99 5.75 3.88
C GLU A 87 18.39 4.42 4.35
N GLU A 88 18.95 3.83 5.41
CA GLU A 88 18.44 2.61 6.05
C GLU A 88 16.96 2.70 6.44
N THR A 89 16.51 3.86 6.94
CA THR A 89 15.10 4.03 7.27
C THR A 89 14.23 4.05 6.01
N SER A 90 14.68 4.75 4.96
CA SER A 90 13.96 4.78 3.68
C SER A 90 13.85 3.39 3.06
N ASP A 91 14.93 2.62 3.11
CA ASP A 91 15.00 1.26 2.56
C ASP A 91 14.08 0.31 3.33
N ALA A 92 14.07 0.39 4.68
CA ALA A 92 13.16 -0.42 5.49
C ALA A 92 11.68 -0.17 5.17
N TRP A 93 11.29 1.09 4.92
CA TRP A 93 9.93 1.42 4.46
C TRP A 93 9.65 0.93 3.05
N ALA A 94 10.64 0.97 2.15
CA ALA A 94 10.53 0.52 0.77
C ALA A 94 10.33 -1.00 0.72
N ASP A 95 11.18 -1.76 1.42
CA ASP A 95 11.13 -3.22 1.48
C ASP A 95 9.82 -3.70 2.09
N ALA A 96 9.40 -3.09 3.20
CA ALA A 96 8.13 -3.41 3.84
C ALA A 96 6.93 -3.18 2.92
N TYR A 97 6.93 -2.08 2.16
CA TYR A 97 5.90 -1.80 1.18
C TYR A 97 5.93 -2.80 0.02
N ASP A 98 7.12 -3.12 -0.51
CA ASP A 98 7.27 -4.03 -1.64
C ASP A 98 6.79 -5.44 -1.32
N HIS A 99 7.11 -5.95 -0.14
CA HIS A 99 6.62 -7.25 0.30
C HIS A 99 5.11 -7.27 0.46
N LEU A 100 4.53 -6.24 1.08
CA LEU A 100 3.08 -6.11 1.21
C LEU A 100 2.38 -6.00 -0.15
N ALA A 101 2.90 -5.14 -1.04
CA ALA A 101 2.37 -4.93 -2.37
C ALA A 101 2.47 -6.22 -3.20
N THR A 102 3.56 -6.97 -3.09
CA THR A 102 3.74 -8.26 -3.75
C THR A 102 2.70 -9.27 -3.29
N ALA A 103 2.45 -9.38 -1.98
CA ALA A 103 1.41 -10.26 -1.45
C ALA A 103 0.02 -9.91 -2.01
N ILE A 104 -0.34 -8.62 -2.04
CA ILE A 104 -1.62 -8.16 -2.61
C ILE A 104 -1.70 -8.43 -4.11
N LYS A 105 -0.64 -8.12 -4.87
CA LYS A 105 -0.56 -8.35 -6.33
C LYS A 105 -0.71 -9.83 -6.68
N ASN A 106 -0.16 -10.72 -5.87
CA ASN A 106 -0.32 -12.17 -6.07
C ASN A 106 -1.78 -12.60 -5.90
N GLU A 107 -2.48 -12.10 -4.88
CA GLU A 107 -3.92 -12.37 -4.74
C GLU A 107 -4.75 -11.73 -5.86
N MET A 108 -4.40 -10.53 -6.34
CA MET A 108 -5.05 -9.93 -7.51
C MET A 108 -4.97 -10.86 -8.74
N LYS A 109 -3.80 -11.46 -8.98
CA LYS A 109 -3.57 -12.41 -10.09
C LYS A 109 -4.35 -13.72 -9.87
N ALA A 110 -4.40 -14.22 -8.64
CA ALA A 110 -5.15 -15.42 -8.29
C ALA A 110 -6.66 -15.22 -8.52
N VAL A 111 -7.22 -14.09 -8.06
CA VAL A 111 -8.63 -13.73 -8.30
C VAL A 111 -8.92 -13.59 -9.80
N ALA A 112 -8.05 -12.91 -10.54
CA ALA A 112 -8.22 -12.72 -11.98
C ALA A 112 -8.18 -14.05 -12.76
N SER A 113 -7.41 -15.04 -12.29
CA SER A 113 -7.30 -16.36 -12.90
C SER A 113 -8.46 -17.31 -12.54
N SER A 114 -9.27 -16.93 -11.55
CA SER A 114 -10.45 -17.68 -11.08
C SER A 114 -11.78 -17.21 -11.70
N CYS A 115 -11.73 -16.16 -12.53
CA CYS A 115 -12.87 -15.59 -13.26
C CYS A 115 -12.87 -16.08 -14.71
#